data_AF-A0A7X8T246-F1
#
_entry.id   AF-A0A7X8T246-F1
#
_cell.length_a   1.000
_cell.length_b   1.000
_cell.length_c   1.000
_cell.angle_alpha   90.00
_cell.angle_beta   90.00
_cell.angle_gamma   90.00
#
_symmetry.space_group_name_H-M   'P 1'
#
loop_
_entity.id
_entity.type
_entity.pdbx_description
1 polymer ?
#
loop_
_entity_poly.entity_id
_entity_poly.type
_entity_poly.pdbx_seq_one_letter_code
_entity_poly.pdbx_strand_id
1 'polypeptide(L)'
;MEMNASDRDLVEVMKRYFAVKAEVDDVKTRLEAARRESGEEIVVFYNPRTNGDHAADIMRSHALKQELARLMEWAEAWGRQSLTNDRA
;
A
#
# COMPACT_ATOMS: atom_id res chain seq x y z
N MET A 1 10.25 -29.85 3.88
CA MET A 1 10.89 -28.54 3.71
C MET A 1 10.51 -27.72 4.92
N GLU A 2 11.44 -27.54 5.86
CA GLU A 2 11.18 -26.73 7.06
C GLU A 2 11.17 -25.26 6.68
N MET A 3 10.13 -24.54 7.09
CA MET A 3 10.01 -23.10 6.86
C MET A 3 10.94 -22.40 7.86
N ASN A 4 12.05 -21.84 7.37
CA ASN A 4 13.01 -21.18 8.23
C ASN A 4 12.42 -19.84 8.77
N ALA A 5 13.10 -19.17 9.70
CA ALA A 5 12.61 -17.90 10.25
C ALA A 5 12.42 -16.81 9.17
N SER A 6 13.30 -16.77 8.17
CA SER A 6 13.24 -15.84 7.04
C SER A 6 12.01 -16.06 6.15
N ASP A 7 11.63 -17.33 5.92
CA ASP A 7 10.42 -17.67 5.16
C ASP A 7 9.14 -17.22 5.90
N ARG A 8 9.13 -17.34 7.24
CA ARG A 8 8.02 -16.84 8.08
C ARG A 8 7.89 -15.32 8.01
N ASP A 9 9.01 -14.60 8.05
CA ASP A 9 9.02 -13.14 7.95
C ASP A 9 8.49 -12.67 6.59
N LEU A 10 8.90 -13.34 5.49
CA LEU A 10 8.36 -13.05 4.16
C LEU A 10 6.84 -13.27 4.09
N VAL A 11 6.34 -14.37 4.67
CA VAL A 11 4.90 -14.65 4.71
C VAL A 11 4.13 -13.53 5.42
N GLU A 12 4.65 -13.02 6.54
CA GLU A 12 4.03 -11.91 7.25
C GLU A 12 4.08 -10.59 6.45
N VAL A 13 5.19 -10.30 5.77
CA VAL A 13 5.30 -9.16 4.85
C VAL A 13 4.25 -9.26 3.74
N MET A 14 4.10 -10.44 3.13
CA MET A 14 3.14 -10.63 2.05
C MET A 14 1.69 -10.54 2.54
N LYS A 15 1.36 -11.09 3.72
CA LYS A 15 0.03 -10.91 4.33
C LYS A 15 -0.28 -9.43 4.54
N ARG A 16 0.68 -8.68 5.10
CA ARG A 16 0.52 -7.24 5.29
C ARG A 16 0.35 -6.52 3.97
N TYR A 17 1.16 -6.85 2.95
CA TYR A 17 1.08 -6.26 1.63
C TYR A 17 -0.32 -6.40 1.01
N PHE A 18 -0.89 -7.61 1.04
CA PHE A 18 -2.24 -7.83 0.50
C PHE A 18 -3.33 -7.12 1.30
N ALA A 19 -3.20 -7.06 2.63
CA ALA A 19 -4.14 -6.30 3.47
C ALA A 19 -4.10 -4.79 3.16
N VAL A 20 -2.91 -4.21 3.10
CA VAL A 20 -2.73 -2.79 2.74
C VAL A 20 -3.21 -2.52 1.31
N LYS A 21 -2.98 -3.45 0.38
CA LYS A 21 -3.47 -3.31 -1.01
C LYS A 21 -4.99 -3.24 -1.07
N ALA A 22 -5.69 -4.13 -0.36
CA ALA A 22 -7.15 -4.11 -0.27
C ALA A 22 -7.65 -2.79 0.33
N GLU A 23 -6.95 -2.26 1.34
CA GLU A 23 -7.29 -0.99 1.97
C GLU A 23 -7.09 0.21 1.03
N VAL A 24 -6.02 0.21 0.23
CA VAL A 24 -5.80 1.23 -0.81
C VAL A 24 -6.94 1.23 -1.81
N ASP A 25 -7.36 0.05 -2.26
CA ASP A 25 -8.44 -0.09 -3.24
C ASP A 25 -9.80 0.37 -2.67
N ASP A 26 -10.07 0.10 -1.39
CA ASP A 26 -11.26 0.60 -0.69
C ASP A 26 -11.27 2.13 -0.58
N VAL A 27 -10.20 2.71 -0.04
CA VAL A 27 -10.08 4.17 0.11
C VAL A 27 -10.17 4.86 -1.25
N LYS A 28 -9.53 4.31 -2.28
CA LYS A 28 -9.61 4.83 -3.65
C LYS A 28 -11.03 4.78 -4.18
N THR A 29 -11.76 3.68 -3.96
CA THR A 29 -13.14 3.54 -4.43
C THR A 29 -14.05 4.57 -3.77
N ARG A 30 -13.91 4.79 -2.45
CA ARG A 30 -14.67 5.80 -1.71
C ARG A 30 -14.38 7.22 -2.19
N LEU A 31 -13.10 7.57 -2.35
CA LEU A 31 -12.68 8.89 -2.85
C LEU A 31 -13.16 9.15 -4.28
N GLU A 32 -13.08 8.16 -5.17
CA GLU A 32 -13.56 8.30 -6.55
C GLU A 32 -15.08 8.40 -6.64
N ALA A 33 -15.84 7.72 -5.77
CA ALA A 33 -17.28 7.89 -5.68
C ALA A 33 -17.64 9.33 -5.25
N ALA A 34 -17.06 9.78 -4.13
CA ALA A 34 -17.28 11.13 -3.61
C ALA A 34 -16.87 12.22 -4.61
N ARG A 35 -15.74 12.04 -5.32
CA ARG A 35 -15.32 12.97 -6.37
C ARG A 35 -16.37 13.08 -7.47
N ARG A 36 -16.88 11.95 -7.98
CA ARG A 36 -17.89 11.96 -9.06
C ARG A 36 -19.18 12.64 -8.62
N GLU A 37 -19.58 12.47 -7.36
CA GLU A 37 -20.76 13.11 -6.79
C GLU A 37 -20.56 14.61 -6.60
N SER A 38 -19.37 15.04 -6.17
CA SER A 38 -19.04 16.46 -5.98
C SER A 38 -18.94 17.25 -7.29
N GLY A 39 -18.59 16.59 -8.41
CA GLY A 39 -18.30 17.24 -9.68
C GLY A 39 -17.02 18.09 -9.67
N GLU A 40 -16.23 18.04 -8.59
CA GLU A 40 -15.02 18.85 -8.44
C GLU A 40 -13.90 18.41 -9.40
N GLU A 41 -13.08 19.39 -9.78
CA GLU A 41 -11.83 19.11 -10.48
C GLU A 41 -10.93 18.23 -9.61
N ILE A 42 -10.22 17.30 -10.26
CA ILE A 42 -9.39 16.31 -9.56
C ILE A 42 -8.35 16.97 -8.63
N VAL A 43 -7.75 18.08 -9.06
CA VAL A 43 -6.71 18.80 -8.31
C VAL A 43 -7.30 19.44 -7.04
N VAL A 44 -8.53 19.95 -7.12
CA VAL A 44 -9.22 20.58 -6.00
C VAL A 44 -9.68 19.52 -4.99
N PHE A 45 -10.31 18.46 -5.50
CA PHE A 45 -10.84 17.38 -4.66
C PHE A 45 -9.75 16.68 -3.86
N TYR A 46 -8.62 16.35 -4.49
CA TYR A 46 -7.51 15.63 -3.85
C TYR A 46 -6.56 16.53 -3.03
N ASN A 47 -6.88 17.81 -2.86
CA ASN A 47 -6.12 18.69 -1.98
C ASN A 47 -6.67 18.65 -0.54
N PRO A 48 -5.99 18.00 0.41
CA PRO A 48 -6.49 17.82 1.78
C PRO A 48 -6.55 19.15 2.57
N ARG A 49 -5.94 20.23 2.06
CA ARG A 49 -6.05 21.57 2.69
C ARG A 49 -7.35 22.28 2.36
N THR A 50 -7.99 21.92 1.25
CA THR A 50 -9.23 22.54 0.76
C THR A 50 -10.42 21.61 0.87
N ASN A 51 -10.20 20.28 0.80
CA ASN A 51 -11.23 19.27 0.99
C ASN A 51 -11.14 18.67 2.40
N GLY A 52 -11.68 19.40 3.38
CA GLY A 52 -11.65 18.99 4.79
C GLY A 52 -12.41 17.68 5.05
N ASP A 53 -13.51 17.46 4.33
CA ASP A 53 -14.39 16.29 4.50
C ASP A 53 -13.68 14.99 4.11
N HIS A 54 -12.82 15.02 3.09
CA HIS A 54 -12.06 13.86 2.63
C HIS A 54 -10.57 13.91 2.96
N ALA A 55 -10.09 14.92 3.69
CA ALA A 55 -8.68 15.11 4.02
C ALA A 55 -8.04 13.87 4.66
N ALA A 56 -8.74 13.24 5.60
CA ALA A 56 -8.27 12.05 6.30
C ALA A 56 -8.08 10.86 5.34
N ASP A 57 -9.04 10.61 4.47
CA ASP A 57 -8.97 9.52 3.48
C ASP A 57 -7.89 9.80 2.42
N ILE A 58 -7.72 11.06 1.99
CA ILE A 58 -6.64 11.47 1.08
C ILE A 58 -5.27 11.22 1.70
N MET A 59 -5.07 11.65 2.94
CA MET A 59 -3.82 11.41 3.68
C MET A 59 -3.57 9.92 3.91
N ARG A 60 -4.62 9.16 4.25
CA ARG A 60 -4.56 7.71 4.42
C ARG A 60 -4.17 7.01 3.12
N SER A 61 -4.76 7.39 1.99
CA SER A 61 -4.39 6.86 0.67
C SER A 61 -2.89 7.06 0.38
N HIS A 62 -2.36 8.24 0.69
CA HIS A 62 -0.92 8.52 0.55
C HIS A 62 -0.06 7.65 1.46
N ALA A 63 -0.42 7.51 2.73
CA ALA A 63 0.33 6.69 3.69
C ALA A 63 0.35 5.20 3.29
N LEU A 64 -0.81 4.65 2.92
CA LEU A 64 -0.94 3.26 2.50
C LEU A 64 -0.15 2.95 1.22
N LYS A 65 -0.14 3.88 0.24
CA LYS A 65 0.69 3.72 -0.97
C LYS A 65 2.18 3.68 -0.65
N GLN A 66 2.66 4.51 0.29
CA GLN A 66 4.04 4.44 0.75
C GLN A 66 4.34 3.14 1.49
N GLU A 67 3.40 2.64 2.29
CA GLU A 67 3.54 1.36 2.98
C GLU A 67 3.64 0.19 1.98
N LEU A 68 2.80 0.15 0.93
CA LEU A 68 2.92 -0.84 -0.15
C LEU A 68 4.30 -0.83 -0.79
N ALA A 69 4.84 0.35 -1.10
CA ALA A 69 6.16 0.47 -1.71
C ALA A 69 7.25 -0.11 -0.79
N ARG A 70 7.23 0.22 0.50
CA ARG A 70 8.19 -0.32 1.48
C ARG A 70 8.09 -1.83 1.64
N LEU A 71 6.87 -2.38 1.66
CA LEU A 71 6.64 -3.82 1.76
C LEU A 71 7.14 -4.56 0.52
N MET A 72 6.95 -3.99 -0.68
CA MET A 72 7.50 -4.55 -1.92
C MET A 72 9.03 -4.51 -1.92
N GLU A 73 9.64 -3.39 -1.52
CA GLU A 73 11.11 -3.28 -1.40
C GLU A 73 11.69 -4.34 -0.45
N TRP A 74 11.01 -4.61 0.67
CA TRP A 74 11.38 -5.66 1.61
C TRP A 74 11.28 -7.06 0.98
N ALA A 75 10.17 -7.35 0.29
CA ALA A 75 9.99 -8.64 -0.40
C ALA A 75 11.04 -8.85 -1.50
N GLU A 76 11.39 -7.81 -2.27
CA GLU A 76 12.44 -7.88 -3.27
C GLU A 76 13.84 -8.08 -2.65
N ALA A 77 14.14 -7.41 -1.55
CA ALA A 77 15.41 -7.57 -0.85
C ALA A 77 15.58 -9.00 -0.35
N TRP A 78 14.50 -9.63 0.13
CA TRP A 78 14.48 -11.04 0.47
C TRP A 78 14.78 -11.94 -0.74
N GLY A 79 14.11 -11.70 -1.87
CA GLY A 79 14.34 -12.47 -3.10
C GLY A 79 15.78 -12.41 -3.58
N ARG A 80 16.43 -11.24 -3.45
CA ARG A 80 17.86 -11.07 -3.77
C ARG A 80 18.77 -11.87 -2.82
N GLN A 81 18.48 -11.88 -1.52
CA GLN A 81 19.24 -12.64 -0.52
C GLN A 81 19.10 -14.16 -0.71
N SER A 82 17.89 -14.62 -1.02
CA SER A 82 17.62 -16.04 -1.29
C SER A 82 18.43 -16.53 -2.50
N LEU A 83 18.44 -15.76 -3.60
CA LEU A 83 19.23 -16.08 -4.80
C LEU A 83 20.75 -16.08 -4.56
N THR A 84 21.26 -15.29 -3.61
CA THR A 84 22.69 -15.32 -3.26
C THR A 84 23.06 -16.52 -2.40
N ASN A 85 22.19 -16.94 -1.49
CA ASN A 85 22.42 -18.14 -0.66
C ASN A 85 22.32 -19.44 -1.46
N ASP A 86 21.50 -19.49 -2.52
CA ASP A 86 21.34 -20.67 -3.39
C ASP A 86 22.51 -20.87 -4.38
N ARG A 87 23.42 -19.88 -4.48
CA ARG A 87 24.60 -19.89 -5.38
C ARG A 87 25.94 -20.07 -4.65
N ALA A 88 25.95 -20.19 -3.32
CA ALA A 88 27.15 -20.34 -2.49
C ALA A 88 27.29 -21.77 -1.97
#